data_AF-A0A965LF41-F1
#
_entry.id   AF-A0A965LF41-F1
#
_cell.length_a   1.000
_cell.length_b   1.000
_cell.length_c   1.000
_cell.angle_alpha   90.00
_cell.angle_beta   90.00
_cell.angle_gamma   90.00
#
_symmetry.space_group_name_H-M   'P 1'
#
loop_
_entity.id
_entity.type
_entity.pdbx_description
1 polymer ?
#
loop_
_entity_poly.entity_id
_entity_poly.type
_entity_poly.pdbx_seq_one_letter_code
_entity_poly.pdbx_strand_id
1 'polypeptide(L)'
;MIWTGGGQRREYRRGAEGGWVQNPGGEAPAVAGYAARVEGLEVLRWTAFSGKKDAFRPEMELVLEGDGGKKTRFSVGRPSADGSVPLLREGDSFLGWIGRGAGEWLRKDPGLPYSPAAAAPSGG
;
A
#
# COMPACT_ATOMS: atom_id res chain seq x y z
N MET A 1 5.82 -8.99 -2.96
CA MET A 1 5.46 -7.64 -2.46
C MET A 1 6.56 -7.14 -1.54
N ILE A 2 7.03 -5.92 -1.73
CA ILE A 2 7.88 -5.22 -0.76
C ILE A 2 7.10 -4.02 -0.25
N TRP A 3 6.99 -3.90 1.07
CA TRP A 3 6.33 -2.79 1.75
C TRP A 3 7.38 -2.02 2.54
N THR A 4 7.42 -0.70 2.37
CA THR A 4 8.31 0.18 3.14
C THR A 4 7.49 1.32 3.72
N GLY A 5 7.43 1.45 5.05
CA GLY A 5 6.67 2.50 5.72
C GLY A 5 7.06 2.60 7.19
N GLY A 6 6.94 3.81 7.78
CA GLY A 6 7.27 4.02 9.19
C GLY A 6 8.71 3.65 9.58
N GLY A 7 9.66 3.77 8.64
CA GLY A 7 11.05 3.37 8.84
C GLY A 7 11.32 1.86 8.77
N GLN A 8 10.30 1.05 8.48
CA GLN A 8 10.43 -0.39 8.33
C GLN A 8 10.35 -0.80 6.86
N ARG A 9 11.09 -1.85 6.50
CA ARG A 9 11.00 -2.52 5.21
C ARG A 9 10.67 -3.98 5.45
N ARG A 10 9.61 -4.46 4.80
CA ARG A 10 9.18 -5.86 4.85
C ARG A 10 9.07 -6.41 3.45
N GLU A 11 9.59 -7.60 3.27
CA GLU A 11 9.49 -8.34 2.02
C GLU A 11 8.58 -9.53 2.21
N TYR A 12 7.65 -9.72 1.29
CA TYR A 12 6.70 -10.81 1.29
C TYR A 12 6.70 -11.50 -0.07
N ARG A 13 6.68 -12.82 -0.05
CA ARG A 13 6.63 -13.66 -1.25
C ARG A 13 5.53 -14.70 -1.13
N ARG A 14 5.09 -15.24 -2.26
CA ARG A 14 4.27 -16.45 -2.26
C ARG A 14 5.15 -17.64 -1.82
N GLY A 15 4.67 -18.41 -0.86
CA GLY A 15 5.26 -19.69 -0.45
C GLY A 15 4.91 -20.79 -1.44
N ALA A 16 5.57 -21.96 -1.28
CA ALA A 16 5.38 -23.11 -2.16
C ALA A 16 3.93 -23.61 -2.20
N GLU A 17 3.21 -23.50 -1.09
CA GLU A 17 1.81 -23.93 -0.95
C GLU A 17 0.79 -22.80 -1.24
N GLY A 18 1.21 -21.70 -1.88
CA GLY A 18 0.34 -20.59 -2.28
C GLY A 18 0.04 -19.55 -1.21
N GLY A 19 0.41 -19.82 0.05
CA GLY A 19 0.37 -18.86 1.16
C GLY A 19 1.35 -17.70 1.00
N TRP A 20 1.25 -16.67 1.84
CA TRP A 20 2.23 -15.58 1.89
C TRP A 20 3.22 -15.80 3.03
N VAL A 21 4.49 -15.53 2.78
CA VAL A 21 5.56 -15.62 3.78
C VAL A 21 6.37 -14.33 3.82
N GLN A 22 6.76 -13.90 5.02
CA GLN A 22 7.66 -12.76 5.21
C GLN A 22 9.12 -13.20 5.09
N ASN A 23 9.97 -12.39 4.48
CA ASN A 23 11.41 -12.63 4.33
C ASN A 23 12.24 -11.54 5.05
N PRO A 24 13.12 -11.88 6.02
CA PRO A 24 13.14 -13.15 6.76
C PRO A 24 11.90 -13.23 7.68
N GLY A 25 11.40 -14.44 7.94
CA GLY A 25 10.22 -14.63 8.79
C GLY A 25 9.44 -15.90 8.49
N GLY A 26 8.24 -15.97 9.07
CA GLY A 26 7.30 -17.07 8.92
C GLY A 26 6.11 -16.73 8.02
N GLU A 27 5.06 -17.52 8.15
CA GLU A 27 3.80 -17.30 7.44
C GLU A 27 3.18 -15.94 7.79
N ALA A 28 2.64 -15.28 6.77
CA ALA A 28 2.03 -13.96 6.87
C ALA A 28 0.68 -13.96 6.13
N PRO A 29 -0.32 -14.74 6.59
CA PRO A 29 -1.59 -14.90 5.87
C PRO A 29 -2.36 -13.59 5.69
N ALA A 30 -2.22 -12.64 6.63
CA ALA A 30 -2.83 -11.31 6.55
C ALA A 30 -2.41 -10.53 5.28
N VAL A 31 -1.24 -10.83 4.72
CA VAL A 31 -0.73 -10.21 3.50
C VAL A 31 -1.60 -10.50 2.29
N ALA A 32 -2.30 -11.64 2.26
CA ALA A 32 -3.21 -11.98 1.16
C ALA A 32 -4.34 -10.95 1.02
N GLY A 33 -5.00 -10.65 2.15
CA GLY A 33 -6.06 -9.64 2.19
C GLY A 33 -5.52 -8.24 1.90
N TYR A 34 -4.29 -7.96 2.33
CA TYR A 34 -3.63 -6.70 2.00
C TYR A 34 -3.41 -6.56 0.49
N ALA A 35 -2.77 -7.54 -0.15
CA ALA A 35 -2.48 -7.52 -1.59
C ALA A 35 -3.76 -7.40 -2.43
N ALA A 36 -4.81 -8.19 -2.11
CA ALA A 36 -6.09 -8.13 -2.81
C ALA A 36 -6.76 -6.75 -2.71
N ARG A 37 -6.64 -6.08 -1.56
CA ARG A 37 -7.20 -4.73 -1.39
C ARG A 37 -6.40 -3.66 -2.12
N VAL A 38 -5.10 -3.85 -2.34
CA VAL A 38 -4.29 -2.95 -3.18
C VAL A 38 -4.78 -2.98 -4.63
N GLU A 39 -5.13 -4.16 -5.15
CA GLU A 39 -5.67 -4.32 -6.51
C GLU A 39 -7.01 -3.57 -6.70
N GLY A 40 -7.80 -3.46 -5.64
CA GLY A 40 -9.06 -2.71 -5.61
C GLY A 40 -8.94 -1.23 -5.24
N LEU A 41 -7.73 -0.64 -5.21
CA LEU A 41 -7.58 0.77 -4.88
C LEU A 41 -8.20 1.67 -5.94
N GLU A 42 -9.13 2.51 -5.50
CA GLU A 42 -9.75 3.53 -6.33
C GLU A 42 -8.93 4.84 -6.30
N VAL A 43 -8.58 5.32 -7.50
CA VAL A 43 -8.00 6.65 -7.69
C VAL A 43 -9.12 7.64 -7.96
N LEU A 44 -9.29 8.61 -7.06
CA LEU A 44 -10.36 9.61 -7.09
C LEU A 44 -10.14 10.66 -8.19
N ARG A 45 -8.87 11.03 -8.42
CA ARG A 45 -8.50 12.00 -9.46
C ARG A 45 -7.04 11.83 -9.88
N TRP A 46 -6.75 12.27 -11.10
CA TRP A 46 -5.40 12.35 -11.64
C TRP A 46 -4.97 13.81 -11.78
N THR A 47 -3.70 14.10 -11.54
CA THR A 47 -3.12 15.44 -11.69
C THR A 47 -1.78 15.33 -12.39
N ALA A 48 -1.54 16.19 -13.38
CA ALA A 48 -0.24 16.25 -14.05
C ALA A 48 0.86 16.50 -13.02
N PHE A 49 1.94 15.72 -13.10
CA PHE A 49 3.05 15.78 -12.16
C PHE A 49 4.36 15.97 -12.93
N SER A 50 5.00 17.12 -12.73
CA SER A 50 6.22 17.51 -13.46
C SER A 50 7.51 17.02 -12.81
N GLY A 51 7.44 16.10 -11.84
CA GLY A 51 8.61 15.35 -11.38
C GLY A 51 9.68 16.15 -10.62
N LYS A 52 9.44 17.41 -10.24
CA LYS A 52 10.38 18.11 -9.35
C LYS A 52 10.44 17.33 -8.03
N LYS A 53 11.61 16.71 -7.79
CA LYS A 53 11.92 15.79 -6.70
C LYS A 53 11.56 16.33 -5.30
N ASP A 54 11.46 17.65 -5.15
CA ASP A 54 11.06 18.33 -3.92
C ASP A 54 9.54 18.43 -3.68
N ALA A 55 8.70 18.29 -4.71
CA ALA A 55 7.25 18.47 -4.61
C ALA A 55 6.53 17.24 -4.05
N PHE A 56 7.07 16.05 -4.28
CA PHE A 56 6.51 14.80 -3.79
C PHE A 56 7.55 14.07 -2.92
N ARG A 57 7.30 14.06 -1.61
CA ARG A 57 8.12 13.32 -0.65
C ARG A 57 7.34 12.08 -0.20
N PRO A 58 7.75 10.87 -0.64
CA PRO A 58 7.06 9.65 -0.24
C PRO A 58 7.27 9.37 1.25
N GLU A 59 6.22 8.90 1.91
CA GLU A 59 6.28 8.40 3.29
C GLU A 59 6.23 6.87 3.34
N MET A 60 5.68 6.28 2.29
CA MET A 60 5.53 4.85 2.15
C MET A 60 5.76 4.47 0.69
N GLU A 61 6.35 3.29 0.48
CA GLU A 61 6.55 2.70 -0.83
C GLU A 61 6.03 1.27 -0.84
N LEU A 62 5.46 0.88 -1.97
CA LEU A 62 4.97 -0.46 -2.23
C LEU A 62 5.55 -0.94 -3.56
N VAL A 63 6.16 -2.11 -3.56
CA VAL A 63 6.56 -2.79 -4.79
C VAL A 63 5.73 -4.05 -4.92
N LEU A 64 4.88 -4.09 -5.93
CA LEU A 64 4.08 -5.24 -6.28
C LEU A 64 4.74 -5.98 -7.44
N GLU A 65 4.65 -7.30 -7.43
CA GLU A 65 5.05 -8.14 -8.55
C GLU A 65 3.77 -8.61 -9.23
N GLY A 66 3.59 -8.21 -10.48
CA GLY A 66 2.46 -8.64 -11.32
C GLY A 66 2.81 -9.88 -12.14
N ASP A 67 1.87 -10.27 -13.00
CA ASP A 67 2.04 -11.42 -13.89
C ASP A 67 3.32 -11.30 -14.75
N GLY A 68 4.06 -12.40 -14.85
CA GLY A 68 5.34 -12.45 -15.55
C GLY A 68 6.54 -11.90 -14.77
N GLY A 69 6.40 -11.66 -13.46
CA GLY A 69 7.50 -11.22 -12.58
C GLY A 69 7.82 -9.72 -12.69
N LYS A 70 6.98 -8.95 -13.40
CA LYS A 70 7.18 -7.51 -13.56
C LYS A 70 6.88 -6.79 -12.25
N LYS A 71 7.88 -6.08 -11.74
CA LYS A 71 7.74 -5.25 -10.53
C LYS A 71 7.21 -3.87 -10.88
N THR A 72 6.20 -3.42 -10.15
CA THR A 72 5.66 -2.07 -10.21
C THR A 72 5.83 -1.41 -8.86
N ARG A 73 6.50 -0.25 -8.83
CA ARG A 73 6.66 0.55 -7.61
C ARG A 73 5.59 1.64 -7.56
N PHE A 74 4.97 1.76 -6.40
CA PHE A 74 4.09 2.83 -6.02
C PHE A 74 4.69 3.57 -4.82
N SER A 75 4.58 4.87 -4.83
CA SER A 75 5.00 5.75 -3.75
C SER A 75 3.78 6.49 -3.23
N VAL A 76 3.60 6.51 -1.92
CA VAL A 76 2.48 7.16 -1.24
C VAL A 76 3.04 8.36 -0.47
N GLY A 77 2.57 9.55 -0.80
CA GLY A 77 3.01 10.79 -0.16
C GLY A 77 2.10 11.20 1.01
N ARG A 78 2.43 12.34 1.62
CA ARG A 78 1.66 12.94 2.72
C ARG A 78 0.23 13.29 2.33
N PRO A 79 -0.77 13.12 3.22
CA PRO A 79 -2.10 13.64 3.00
C PRO A 79 -2.08 15.15 2.77
N SER A 80 -2.89 15.65 1.83
CA SER A 80 -3.15 17.09 1.67
C SER A 80 -4.17 17.59 2.70
N ALA A 81 -4.42 18.90 2.68
CA ALA A 81 -5.35 19.56 3.61
C ALA A 81 -6.79 19.01 3.54
N ASP A 82 -7.21 18.53 2.37
CA ASP A 82 -8.51 17.88 2.15
C ASP A 82 -8.53 16.39 2.56
N GLY A 83 -7.42 15.87 3.08
CA GLY A 83 -7.25 14.48 3.47
C GLY A 83 -7.01 13.52 2.31
N SER A 84 -7.02 13.97 1.05
CA SER A 84 -6.64 13.12 -0.07
C SER A 84 -5.15 12.80 -0.01
N VAL A 85 -4.77 11.61 -0.49
CA VAL A 85 -3.42 11.11 -0.36
C VAL A 85 -2.84 10.91 -1.76
N PRO A 86 -1.69 11.52 -2.07
CA PRO A 86 -1.07 11.38 -3.38
C PRO A 86 -0.37 10.02 -3.52
N LEU A 87 -0.60 9.38 -4.66
CA LEU A 87 -0.05 8.10 -5.09
C LEU A 87 0.66 8.30 -6.43
N LEU A 88 1.95 7.98 -6.48
CA LEU A 88 2.76 8.04 -7.70
C LEU A 88 3.21 6.64 -8.07
N ARG A 89 2.98 6.23 -9.32
CA ARG A 89 3.58 5.02 -9.87
C ARG A 89 4.90 5.38 -10.53
N GLU A 90 5.92 4.55 -10.34
CA GLU A 90 7.23 4.75 -10.97
C GLU A 90 7.10 4.86 -12.49
N GLY A 91 7.71 5.90 -13.07
CA GLY A 91 7.67 6.19 -14.51
C GLY A 91 6.46 6.99 -14.97
N ASP A 92 5.46 7.25 -14.12
CA ASP A 92 4.29 8.03 -14.51
C ASP A 92 4.54 9.53 -14.46
N SER A 93 3.92 10.24 -15.41
CA SER A 93 3.86 11.71 -15.43
C SER A 93 2.62 12.27 -14.71
N PHE A 94 1.87 11.41 -14.01
CA PHE A 94 0.64 11.77 -13.32
C PHE A 94 0.68 11.28 -11.88
N LEU A 95 0.14 12.10 -11.00
CA LEU A 95 -0.12 11.78 -9.61
C LEU A 95 -1.59 11.39 -9.47
N GLY A 96 -1.83 10.18 -8.99
CA GLY A 96 -3.15 9.74 -8.56
C GLY A 96 -3.43 10.23 -7.15
N TRP A 97 -4.69 10.51 -6.84
CA TRP A 97 -5.12 10.86 -5.50
C TRP A 97 -6.11 9.82 -4.99
N ILE A 98 -5.83 9.26 -3.83
CA ILE A 98 -6.70 8.29 -3.17
C ILE A 98 -7.35 8.93 -1.92
N GLY A 99 -8.44 8.34 -1.45
CA GLY A 99 -9.12 8.82 -0.24
C GLY A 99 -8.26 8.64 1.02
N ARG A 100 -8.52 9.46 2.04
CA ARG A 100 -7.84 9.41 3.35
C ARG A 100 -7.76 8.00 3.92
N GLY A 101 -8.90 7.30 3.99
CA GLY A 101 -8.98 5.95 4.55
C GLY A 101 -8.15 4.92 3.80
N ALA A 102 -8.06 5.04 2.47
CA ALA A 102 -7.19 4.18 1.65
C ALA A 102 -5.71 4.46 1.93
N GLY A 103 -5.32 5.73 2.03
CA GLY A 103 -3.96 6.12 2.37
C GLY A 103 -3.53 5.75 3.80
N GLU A 104 -4.42 5.87 4.78
CA GLU A 104 -4.17 5.42 6.16
C GLU A 104 -4.03 3.90 6.22
N TRP A 105 -4.87 3.17 5.49
CA TRP A 105 -4.80 1.72 5.42
C TRP A 105 -3.51 1.23 4.74
N LEU A 106 -3.06 1.86 3.65
CA LEU A 106 -1.80 1.50 2.97
C LEU A 106 -0.58 1.61 3.90
N ARG A 107 -0.59 2.56 4.83
CA ARG A 107 0.49 2.74 5.81
C ARG A 107 0.50 1.70 6.93
N LYS A 108 -0.50 0.81 7.01
CA LYS A 108 -0.50 -0.27 7.98
C LYS A 108 0.41 -1.39 7.49
N ASP A 109 1.12 -1.98 8.45
CA ASP A 109 1.96 -3.14 8.24
C ASP A 109 1.13 -4.33 7.72
N PRO A 110 1.42 -4.87 6.52
CA PRO A 110 0.68 -5.99 5.94
C PRO A 110 0.82 -7.30 6.73
N GLY A 111 1.88 -7.44 7.53
CA GLY A 111 2.17 -8.65 8.30
C GLY A 111 1.40 -8.72 9.62
N LEU A 112 0.74 -7.65 10.03
CA LEU A 112 -0.06 -7.63 11.25
C LEU A 112 -1.53 -7.95 10.94
N PRO A 113 -2.20 -8.77 11.77
CA PRO A 113 -3.63 -9.02 11.59
C PRO A 113 -4.38 -7.69 11.66
N TYR A 114 -5.10 -7.35 10.60
CA TYR A 114 -5.99 -6.22 10.61
C TYR A 114 -7.20 -6.58 11.46
N SER A 115 -7.23 -6.11 12.70
CA SER A 115 -8.46 -6.05 13.47
C SER A 115 -9.20 -4.78 12.99
N PRO A 116 -10.30 -4.87 12.22
CA PRO A 116 -11.23 -3.76 12.23
C PRO A 116 -11.61 -3.61 13.69
N ALA A 117 -11.35 -2.45 14.31
CA ALA A 117 -11.76 -2.19 15.68
C ALA A 117 -13.17 -2.73 15.83
N ALA A 118 -13.33 -3.72 16.72
CA ALA A 118 -14.54 -4.50 16.83
C ALA A 118 -15.71 -3.53 16.81
N ALA A 119 -16.56 -3.60 15.77
CA ALA A 119 -17.90 -3.09 15.89
C ALA A 119 -18.48 -3.88 17.07
N ALA A 120 -18.52 -3.22 18.23
CA ALA A 120 -19.12 -3.80 19.42
C ALA A 120 -20.48 -4.34 18.99
N PRO A 121 -20.86 -5.58 19.34
CA PRO A 121 -22.23 -5.99 19.15
C PRO A 121 -23.09 -4.97 19.90
N SER A 122 -23.85 -4.18 19.16
CA SER A 122 -24.99 -3.46 19.71
C SER A 122 -25.97 -4.56 20.13
N GLY A 123 -25.85 -5.01 21.37
CA GLY A 123 -26.66 -6.06 21.96
C GLY A 123 -27.14 -5.62 23.32
N GLY A 124 -28.47 -5.64 23.50
CA GLY A 124 -29.16 -5.47 24.77
C GLY A 124 -30.25 -4.42 24.71
#